data_AF-A0A3D2MFU3-F1
#
_entry.id   AF-A0A3D2MFU3-F1
#
_cell.length_a   1.000
_cell.length_b   1.000
_cell.length_c   1.000
_cell.angle_alpha   90.00
_cell.angle_beta   90.00
_cell.angle_gamma   90.00
#
_symmetry.space_group_name_H-M   'P 1'
#
loop_
_entity.id
_entity.type
_entity.pdbx_description
1 polymer ?
#
loop_
_entity_poly.entity_id
_entity_poly.type
_entity_poly.pdbx_seq_one_letter_code
_entity_poly.pdbx_strand_id
1 'polypeptide(L)'
;MDSTETFSQLTSRQIVLDDPAEAIEYYYQQGWTDGLPVVPPTPKRVSEFLEYAGKLPGDILGMIPARNRVITAEKVAINAVMAGCLPNYMPVIMAAIEAMCQEEFNLHGISASTGGTAPLLIVNGPAVQQLNINSGVNCFGPGVRANATIGRAIRLILMNVGGAIPGVLDKSCLGHPGKYSYCIAEDEEGNPWEPLSVERGMPPDVSAVTVFAGEAPHYVISQLGG
;
A
#
# COMPACT_ATOMS: atom_id res chain seq x y z
N MET A 1 -33.74 12.79 -20.50
CA MET A 1 -32.74 13.38 -19.58
C MET A 1 -31.69 12.31 -19.41
N ASP A 2 -30.69 12.35 -20.28
CA ASP A 2 -29.58 11.41 -20.28
C ASP A 2 -28.54 11.98 -19.32
N SER A 3 -28.40 11.35 -18.15
CA SER A 3 -27.39 11.72 -17.16
C SER A 3 -26.05 11.15 -17.64
N THR A 4 -25.36 11.90 -18.50
CA THR A 4 -23.95 11.67 -18.83
C THR A 4 -23.11 11.87 -17.56
N GLU A 5 -22.87 10.78 -16.84
CA GLU A 5 -21.79 10.70 -15.85
C GLU A 5 -20.49 11.11 -16.52
N THR A 6 -19.94 12.24 -16.07
CA THR A 6 -18.68 12.77 -16.58
C THR A 6 -17.56 11.99 -15.91
N PHE A 7 -17.24 10.79 -16.39
CA PHE A 7 -16.01 10.11 -15.98
C PHE A 7 -14.83 11.00 -16.37
N SER A 8 -14.06 11.46 -15.38
CA SER A 8 -12.80 12.14 -15.65
C SER A 8 -11.93 11.24 -16.52
N GLN A 9 -11.45 11.76 -17.65
CA GLN A 9 -10.65 10.98 -18.60
C GLN A 9 -9.35 10.51 -17.94
N LEU A 10 -9.17 9.18 -17.81
CA LEU A 10 -7.92 8.57 -17.36
C LEU A 10 -6.78 8.91 -18.33
N THR A 11 -5.59 9.13 -17.81
CA THR A 11 -4.42 9.62 -18.56
C THR A 11 -3.39 8.52 -18.85
N SER A 12 -3.43 7.41 -18.12
CA SER A 12 -2.51 6.30 -18.30
C SER A 12 -2.74 5.59 -19.63
N ARG A 13 -1.64 5.11 -20.21
CA ARG A 13 -1.66 4.25 -21.39
C ARG A 13 -2.59 3.06 -21.15
N GLN A 14 -3.56 2.89 -22.03
CA GLN A 14 -4.43 1.72 -22.05
C GLN A 14 -3.83 0.65 -22.97
N ILE A 15 -3.93 -0.61 -22.54
CA ILE A 15 -3.43 -1.78 -23.26
C ILE A 15 -4.63 -2.72 -23.38
N VAL A 16 -4.99 -3.07 -24.61
CA VAL A 16 -6.11 -3.96 -24.91
C VAL A 16 -5.54 -5.35 -25.14
N LEU A 17 -6.04 -6.31 -24.36
CA LEU A 17 -5.71 -7.72 -24.43
C LEU A 17 -7.03 -8.50 -24.39
N ASP A 18 -7.07 -9.65 -25.05
CA ASP A 18 -8.33 -10.36 -25.30
C ASP A 18 -8.78 -11.17 -24.08
N ASP A 19 -7.85 -11.55 -23.21
CA ASP A 19 -8.10 -12.43 -22.07
C ASP A 19 -7.44 -11.95 -20.75
N PRO A 20 -8.11 -12.08 -19.59
CA PRO A 20 -7.52 -11.76 -18.29
C PRO A 20 -6.25 -12.55 -17.93
N ALA A 21 -6.10 -13.82 -18.33
CA ALA A 21 -4.89 -14.57 -18.05
C ALA A 21 -3.72 -14.08 -18.93
N GLU A 22 -3.97 -13.74 -20.19
CA GLU A 22 -2.99 -13.04 -21.04
C GLU A 22 -2.56 -11.70 -20.40
N ALA A 23 -3.50 -10.94 -19.84
CA ALA A 23 -3.18 -9.72 -19.12
C ALA A 23 -2.29 -9.96 -17.90
N ILE A 24 -2.53 -11.02 -17.13
CA ILE A 24 -1.69 -11.38 -15.98
C ILE A 24 -0.25 -11.67 -16.44
N GLU A 25 -0.08 -12.50 -17.47
CA GLU A 25 1.24 -12.83 -18.01
C GLU A 25 1.95 -11.62 -18.63
N TYR A 26 1.19 -10.75 -19.32
CA TYR A 26 1.74 -9.50 -19.86
C TYR A 26 2.32 -8.61 -18.77
N TYR A 27 1.60 -8.38 -17.66
CA TYR A 27 2.08 -7.55 -16.55
C TYR A 27 3.32 -8.14 -15.88
N TYR A 28 3.38 -9.48 -15.76
CA TYR A 28 4.57 -10.16 -15.25
C TYR A 28 5.78 -9.92 -16.18
N GLN A 29 5.61 -10.10 -17.50
CA GLN A 29 6.67 -9.88 -18.49
C GLN A 29 7.17 -8.44 -18.55
N GLN A 30 6.30 -7.45 -18.28
CA GLN A 30 6.71 -6.05 -18.18
C GLN A 30 7.45 -5.71 -16.87
N GLY A 31 7.52 -6.65 -15.92
CA GLY A 31 8.11 -6.42 -14.60
C GLY A 31 7.26 -5.53 -13.70
N TRP A 32 5.95 -5.46 -13.93
CA TRP A 32 5.01 -4.62 -13.16
C TRP A 32 4.36 -5.34 -11.99
N THR A 33 4.75 -6.58 -11.73
CA THR A 33 4.29 -7.35 -10.59
C THR A 33 5.43 -7.61 -9.62
N ASP A 34 5.05 -7.97 -8.41
CA ASP A 34 5.93 -8.46 -7.35
C ASP A 34 6.29 -9.95 -7.54
N GLY A 35 5.99 -10.56 -8.69
CA GLY A 35 6.14 -11.99 -8.93
C GLY A 35 4.88 -12.81 -8.63
N LEU A 36 3.87 -12.19 -8.01
CA LEU A 36 2.52 -12.76 -7.86
C LEU A 36 1.61 -12.28 -9.00
N PRO A 37 0.55 -13.03 -9.35
CA PRO A 37 -0.45 -12.57 -10.30
C PRO A 37 -1.17 -11.31 -9.78
N VAL A 38 -1.59 -10.45 -10.70
CA VAL A 38 -2.29 -9.19 -10.40
C VAL A 38 -3.72 -9.23 -10.91
N VAL A 39 -4.61 -8.43 -10.33
CA VAL A 39 -5.94 -8.19 -10.91
C VAL A 39 -5.78 -7.17 -12.05
N PRO A 40 -6.23 -7.45 -13.29
CA PRO A 40 -6.12 -6.49 -14.38
C PRO A 40 -6.83 -5.16 -14.06
N PRO A 41 -6.12 -4.02 -14.06
CA PRO A 41 -6.66 -2.72 -13.68
C PRO A 41 -7.43 -2.08 -14.85
N THR A 42 -8.65 -2.58 -15.08
CA THR A 42 -9.52 -2.03 -16.13
C THR A 42 -9.90 -0.57 -15.83
N PRO A 43 -10.14 0.26 -16.87
CA PRO A 43 -10.56 1.65 -16.69
C PRO A 43 -11.70 1.81 -15.69
N LYS A 44 -12.73 0.95 -15.78
CA LYS A 44 -13.86 0.93 -14.86
C LYS A 44 -13.44 0.78 -13.39
N ARG A 45 -12.60 -0.21 -13.08
CA ARG A 45 -12.14 -0.45 -11.70
C ARG A 45 -11.28 0.70 -11.19
N VAL A 46 -10.44 1.28 -12.04
CA VAL A 46 -9.62 2.44 -11.67
C VAL A 46 -10.51 3.64 -11.34
N SER A 47 -11.53 3.91 -12.16
CA SER A 47 -12.51 4.98 -11.89
C SER A 47 -13.26 4.77 -10.58
N GLU A 48 -13.73 3.55 -10.29
CA GLU A 48 -14.40 3.23 -9.01
C GLU A 48 -13.53 3.56 -7.79
N PHE A 49 -12.22 3.33 -7.87
CA PHE A 49 -11.27 3.64 -6.80
C PHE A 49 -11.06 5.16 -6.65
N LEU A 50 -10.94 5.88 -7.76
CA LEU A 50 -10.78 7.34 -7.76
C LEU A 50 -12.03 8.04 -7.24
N GLU A 51 -13.21 7.59 -7.67
CA GLU A 51 -14.51 8.09 -7.22
C GLU A 51 -14.70 7.88 -5.73
N TYR A 52 -14.41 6.67 -5.22
CA TYR A 52 -14.48 6.42 -3.77
C TYR A 52 -13.54 7.33 -2.98
N ALA A 53 -12.34 7.58 -3.50
CA ALA A 53 -11.36 8.45 -2.87
C ALA A 53 -11.66 9.95 -3.04
N GLY A 54 -12.64 10.33 -3.86
CA GLY A 54 -12.93 11.72 -4.20
C GLY A 54 -11.76 12.43 -4.90
N LYS A 55 -10.99 11.71 -5.72
CA LYS A 55 -9.78 12.22 -6.39
C LYS A 55 -9.95 12.27 -7.90
N LEU A 56 -9.35 13.28 -8.51
CA LEU A 56 -9.14 13.32 -9.96
C LEU A 56 -7.89 12.50 -10.34
N PRO A 57 -7.83 11.93 -11.56
CA PRO A 57 -6.71 11.10 -11.99
C PRO A 57 -5.34 11.79 -11.83
N GLY A 58 -5.28 13.10 -12.10
CA GLY A 58 -4.07 13.91 -12.02
C GLY A 58 -3.70 14.45 -10.64
N ASP A 59 -4.52 14.21 -9.61
CA ASP A 59 -4.23 14.71 -8.26
C ASP A 59 -2.91 14.13 -7.75
N ILE A 60 -2.03 15.01 -7.25
CA ILE A 60 -0.73 14.63 -6.72
C ILE A 60 -0.88 14.22 -5.26
N LEU A 61 -0.53 12.98 -4.94
CA LEU A 61 -0.55 12.44 -3.58
C LEU A 61 0.83 12.49 -2.92
N GLY A 62 1.90 12.64 -3.70
CA GLY A 62 3.25 12.72 -3.17
C GLY A 62 4.30 12.87 -4.25
N MET A 63 5.53 13.18 -3.83
CA MET A 63 6.68 13.27 -4.70
C MET A 63 7.88 12.57 -4.05
N ILE A 64 8.76 12.02 -4.86
CA ILE A 64 10.06 11.48 -4.43
C ILE A 64 11.14 12.33 -5.09
N PRO A 65 11.57 13.44 -4.44
CA PRO A 65 12.49 14.41 -5.05
C PRO A 65 13.80 13.78 -5.52
N ALA A 66 14.38 12.90 -4.70
CA ALA A 66 15.62 12.17 -5.00
C ALA A 66 15.55 11.30 -6.27
N ARG A 67 14.34 11.05 -6.81
CA ARG A 67 14.11 10.27 -8.02
C ARG A 67 13.42 11.07 -9.14
N ASN A 68 13.12 12.34 -8.90
CA ASN A 68 12.30 13.19 -9.78
C ASN A 68 11.00 12.49 -10.21
N ARG A 69 10.27 11.89 -9.25
CA ARG A 69 9.03 11.16 -9.50
C ARG A 69 7.85 11.76 -8.76
N VAL A 70 6.72 11.82 -9.46
CA VAL A 70 5.43 12.28 -8.93
C VAL A 70 4.50 11.09 -8.80
N ILE A 71 3.81 10.98 -7.66
CA ILE A 71 2.83 9.94 -7.38
C ILE A 71 1.44 10.56 -7.53
N THR A 72 0.76 10.22 -8.62
CA THR A 72 -0.60 10.68 -8.93
C THR A 72 -1.65 9.68 -8.42
N ALA A 73 -2.86 10.16 -8.11
CA ALA A 73 -3.99 9.35 -7.68
C ALA A 73 -4.32 8.22 -8.66
N GLU A 74 -4.28 8.47 -9.98
CA GLU A 74 -4.55 7.43 -10.99
C GLU A 74 -3.58 6.26 -10.90
N LYS A 75 -2.28 6.55 -10.73
CA LYS A 75 -1.25 5.52 -10.59
C LYS A 75 -1.40 4.75 -9.28
N VAL A 76 -1.81 5.41 -8.19
CA VAL A 76 -2.12 4.73 -6.94
C VAL A 76 -3.31 3.80 -7.10
N ALA A 77 -4.40 4.27 -7.72
CA ALA A 77 -5.60 3.47 -7.98
C ALA A 77 -5.30 2.24 -8.85
N ILE A 78 -4.51 2.40 -9.93
CA ILE A 78 -4.07 1.29 -10.79
C ILE A 78 -3.37 0.19 -9.96
N ASN A 79 -2.39 0.57 -9.13
CA ASN A 79 -1.64 -0.40 -8.34
C ASN A 79 -2.47 -1.01 -7.20
N ALA A 80 -3.40 -0.25 -6.62
CA ALA A 80 -4.34 -0.77 -5.63
C ALA A 80 -5.28 -1.81 -6.24
N VAL A 81 -5.79 -1.57 -7.45
CA VAL A 81 -6.56 -2.59 -8.20
C VAL A 81 -5.68 -3.81 -8.46
N MET A 82 -4.46 -3.63 -8.98
CA MET A 82 -3.52 -4.74 -9.24
C MET A 82 -3.26 -5.61 -8.01
N ALA A 83 -3.16 -4.99 -6.82
CA ALA A 83 -2.98 -5.70 -5.56
C ALA A 83 -4.21 -6.49 -5.09
N GLY A 84 -5.38 -6.25 -5.68
CA GLY A 84 -6.65 -6.87 -5.29
C GLY A 84 -7.38 -6.13 -4.16
N CYS A 85 -7.07 -4.86 -3.93
CA CYS A 85 -7.77 -4.03 -2.94
C CYS A 85 -9.27 -3.90 -3.25
N LEU A 86 -10.01 -3.36 -2.27
CA LEU A 86 -11.34 -2.79 -2.48
C LEU A 86 -11.23 -1.26 -2.52
N PRO A 87 -12.17 -0.54 -3.18
CA PRO A 87 -12.15 0.92 -3.24
C PRO A 87 -12.05 1.59 -1.85
N ASN A 88 -12.73 1.00 -0.85
CA ASN A 88 -12.72 1.51 0.52
C ASN A 88 -11.37 1.45 1.25
N TYR A 89 -10.35 0.82 0.66
CA TYR A 89 -8.99 0.82 1.19
C TYR A 89 -8.18 2.04 0.73
N MET A 90 -8.65 2.79 -0.26
CA MET A 90 -7.94 3.94 -0.82
C MET A 90 -7.53 4.99 0.22
N PRO A 91 -8.38 5.40 1.19
CA PRO A 91 -7.98 6.38 2.19
C PRO A 91 -6.72 5.98 2.97
N VAL A 92 -6.60 4.72 3.38
CA VAL A 92 -5.41 4.18 4.09
C VAL A 92 -4.18 4.20 3.17
N ILE A 93 -4.35 3.81 1.90
CA ILE A 93 -3.25 3.79 0.92
C ILE A 93 -2.75 5.22 0.65
N MET A 94 -3.65 6.20 0.48
CA MET A 94 -3.28 7.60 0.26
C MET A 94 -2.55 8.17 1.48
N ALA A 95 -3.09 7.97 2.69
CA ALA A 95 -2.45 8.42 3.92
C ALA A 95 -1.03 7.81 4.09
N ALA A 96 -0.87 6.53 3.76
CA ALA A 96 0.45 5.88 3.77
C ALA A 96 1.42 6.49 2.73
N ILE A 97 0.94 6.83 1.54
CA ILE A 97 1.76 7.48 0.51
C ILE A 97 2.19 8.88 0.95
N GLU A 98 1.26 9.67 1.50
CA GLU A 98 1.54 11.01 2.03
C GLU A 98 2.57 10.95 3.17
N ALA A 99 2.43 9.98 4.09
CA ALA A 99 3.37 9.74 5.17
C ALA A 99 4.76 9.30 4.67
N MET A 100 4.83 8.40 3.68
CA MET A 100 6.11 7.98 3.09
C MET A 100 6.82 9.08 2.30
N CYS A 101 6.08 10.09 1.83
CA CYS A 101 6.65 11.23 1.10
C CYS A 101 7.13 12.36 2.02
N GLN A 102 6.90 12.25 3.34
CA GLN A 102 7.49 13.17 4.32
C GLN A 102 9.01 12.97 4.37
N GLU A 103 9.74 14.07 4.55
CA GLU A 103 11.21 14.07 4.55
C GLU A 103 11.77 13.19 5.68
N GLU A 104 11.11 13.22 6.84
CA GLU A 104 11.44 12.48 8.05
C GLU A 104 11.43 10.97 7.85
N PHE A 105 10.58 10.47 6.94
CA PHE A 105 10.55 9.05 6.62
C PHE A 105 11.75 8.62 5.76
N ASN A 106 12.34 9.53 4.98
CA ASN A 106 13.50 9.25 4.12
C ASN A 106 13.29 8.00 3.23
N LEU A 107 12.22 8.00 2.42
CA LEU A 107 11.88 6.88 1.55
C LEU A 107 13.03 6.46 0.61
N HIS A 108 13.84 7.44 0.15
CA HIS A 108 15.00 7.15 -0.70
C HIS A 108 16.01 6.28 0.03
N GLY A 109 16.41 6.67 1.26
CA GLY A 109 17.36 5.93 2.08
C GLY A 109 16.88 4.52 2.39
N ILE A 110 15.62 4.37 2.79
CA ILE A 110 15.03 3.05 3.11
C ILE A 110 15.06 2.13 1.89
N SER A 111 14.66 2.64 0.74
CA SER A 111 14.54 1.82 -0.47
C SER A 111 15.89 1.50 -1.12
N ALA A 112 16.89 2.38 -1.02
CA ALA A 112 18.20 2.22 -1.66
C ALA A 112 19.26 1.59 -0.74
N SER A 113 18.89 1.28 0.51
CA SER A 113 19.76 0.64 1.48
C SER A 113 20.04 -0.82 1.12
N THR A 114 21.22 -1.32 1.53
CA THR A 114 21.53 -2.76 1.54
C THR A 114 20.82 -3.51 2.67
N GLY A 115 20.29 -2.77 3.65
CA GLY A 115 19.39 -3.27 4.69
C GLY A 115 18.09 -3.80 4.11
N GLY A 116 17.51 -4.80 4.79
CA GLY A 116 16.36 -5.54 4.28
C GLY A 116 15.00 -4.87 4.45
N THR A 117 14.91 -3.63 4.94
CA THR A 117 13.66 -3.06 5.47
C THR A 117 12.55 -2.86 4.44
N ALA A 118 11.32 -2.84 4.94
CA ALA A 118 10.10 -2.55 4.21
C ALA A 118 9.26 -1.50 4.96
N PRO A 119 8.50 -0.64 4.26
CA PRO A 119 7.47 0.18 4.90
C PRO A 119 6.40 -0.71 5.55
N LEU A 120 6.42 -0.78 6.87
CA LEU A 120 5.37 -1.34 7.71
C LEU A 120 4.31 -0.28 7.92
N LEU A 121 3.07 -0.58 7.54
CA LEU A 121 1.90 0.21 7.87
C LEU A 121 1.27 -0.30 9.17
N ILE A 122 1.08 0.60 10.12
CA ILE A 122 0.33 0.36 11.36
C ILE A 122 -0.88 1.29 11.34
N VAL A 123 -2.07 0.69 11.25
CA VAL A 123 -3.35 1.42 11.14
C VAL A 123 -4.01 1.52 12.51
N ASN A 124 -4.53 2.70 12.79
CA ASN A 124 -5.18 3.07 14.05
C ASN A 124 -6.59 3.60 13.83
N GLY A 125 -7.37 3.61 14.92
CA GLY A 125 -8.68 4.24 14.99
C GLY A 125 -9.79 3.52 14.20
N PRO A 126 -10.91 4.23 13.89
CA PRO A 126 -12.12 3.62 13.35
C PRO A 126 -11.95 2.81 12.06
N ALA A 127 -10.95 3.14 11.23
CA ALA A 127 -10.66 2.41 10.00
C ALA A 127 -10.33 0.93 10.25
N VAL A 128 -9.78 0.57 11.41
CA VAL A 128 -9.45 -0.82 11.76
C VAL A 128 -10.71 -1.70 11.70
N GLN A 129 -11.76 -1.31 12.40
CA GLN A 129 -13.03 -2.04 12.42
C GLN A 129 -13.78 -1.91 11.09
N GLN A 130 -13.82 -0.71 10.50
CA GLN A 130 -14.55 -0.46 9.25
C GLN A 130 -14.00 -1.24 8.06
N LEU A 131 -12.68 -1.46 8.02
CA LEU A 131 -12.01 -2.15 6.93
C LEU A 131 -11.65 -3.60 7.26
N ASN A 132 -11.94 -4.04 8.49
CA ASN A 132 -11.57 -5.35 9.02
C ASN A 132 -10.06 -5.61 8.87
N ILE A 133 -9.24 -4.68 9.37
CA ILE A 133 -7.78 -4.81 9.39
C ILE A 133 -7.41 -5.59 10.66
N ASN A 134 -6.64 -6.66 10.50
CA ASN A 134 -6.21 -7.52 11.59
C ASN A 134 -5.17 -6.83 12.48
N SER A 135 -5.40 -6.87 13.79
CA SER A 135 -4.44 -6.51 14.85
C SER A 135 -4.02 -7.70 15.71
N GLY A 136 -4.73 -8.83 15.63
CA GLY A 136 -4.65 -9.91 16.59
C GLY A 136 -3.85 -11.13 16.11
N VAL A 137 -4.42 -12.31 16.33
CA VAL A 137 -3.76 -13.59 16.03
C VAL A 137 -3.31 -13.65 14.57
N ASN A 138 -2.10 -14.18 14.36
CA ASN A 138 -1.49 -14.29 13.04
C ASN A 138 -1.38 -12.93 12.32
N CYS A 139 -1.11 -11.84 13.06
CA CYS A 139 -1.12 -10.45 12.59
C CYS A 139 -0.36 -10.22 11.27
N PHE A 140 0.83 -10.80 11.13
CA PHE A 140 1.67 -10.71 9.92
C PHE A 140 1.47 -11.87 8.93
N GLY A 141 0.54 -12.78 9.21
CA GLY A 141 0.25 -13.93 8.38
C GLY A 141 -0.92 -13.73 7.42
N PRO A 142 -1.27 -14.75 6.62
CA PRO A 142 -2.35 -14.68 5.66
C PRO A 142 -3.74 -14.76 6.32
N GLY A 143 -4.78 -14.41 5.56
CA GLY A 143 -6.17 -14.66 5.93
C GLY A 143 -7.07 -13.43 5.92
N VAL A 144 -6.48 -12.22 6.00
CA VAL A 144 -7.23 -10.97 6.02
C VAL A 144 -6.90 -10.12 4.79
N ARG A 145 -7.91 -9.90 3.94
CA ARG A 145 -7.77 -9.21 2.65
C ARG A 145 -7.23 -7.79 2.81
N ALA A 146 -7.69 -7.04 3.81
CA ALA A 146 -7.26 -5.66 4.00
C ALA A 146 -5.74 -5.60 4.23
N ASN A 147 -5.22 -6.31 5.23
CA ASN A 147 -3.77 -6.41 5.51
C ASN A 147 -2.98 -6.83 4.26
N ALA A 148 -3.38 -7.93 3.62
CA ALA A 148 -2.65 -8.50 2.50
C ALA A 148 -2.62 -7.59 1.27
N THR A 149 -3.74 -6.95 0.94
CA THR A 149 -3.86 -6.16 -0.29
C THR A 149 -3.39 -4.73 -0.11
N ILE A 150 -3.59 -4.11 1.06
CA ILE A 150 -3.07 -2.76 1.36
C ILE A 150 -1.55 -2.78 1.39
N GLY A 151 -0.94 -3.73 2.12
CA GLY A 151 0.52 -3.88 2.14
C GLY A 151 1.09 -4.15 0.75
N ARG A 152 0.45 -5.04 -0.02
CA ARG A 152 0.84 -5.33 -1.40
C ARG A 152 0.67 -4.14 -2.34
N ALA A 153 -0.38 -3.34 -2.19
CA ALA A 153 -0.59 -2.12 -2.97
C ALA A 153 0.58 -1.15 -2.77
N ILE A 154 1.01 -0.95 -1.53
CA ILE A 154 2.21 -0.13 -1.25
C ILE A 154 3.43 -0.68 -1.97
N ARG A 155 3.67 -2.01 -1.92
CA ARG A 155 4.81 -2.60 -2.63
C ARG A 155 4.76 -2.33 -4.13
N LEU A 156 3.61 -2.57 -4.77
CA LEU A 156 3.43 -2.34 -6.20
C LEU A 156 3.59 -0.86 -6.56
N ILE A 157 3.06 0.08 -5.75
CA ILE A 157 3.25 1.52 -5.97
C ILE A 157 4.73 1.89 -5.89
N LEU A 158 5.45 1.39 -4.88
CA LEU A 158 6.89 1.66 -4.74
C LEU A 158 7.70 1.10 -5.91
N MET A 159 7.34 -0.07 -6.43
CA MET A 159 7.99 -0.66 -7.61
C MET A 159 7.65 0.12 -8.89
N ASN A 160 6.37 0.22 -9.23
CA ASN A 160 5.89 0.70 -10.53
C ASN A 160 5.95 2.23 -10.65
N VAL A 161 5.66 2.95 -9.57
CA VAL A 161 5.66 4.41 -9.54
C VAL A 161 6.95 4.92 -8.94
N GLY A 162 7.36 4.39 -7.79
CA GLY A 162 8.57 4.82 -7.08
C GLY A 162 9.87 4.34 -7.71
N GLY A 163 9.84 3.33 -8.58
CA GLY A 163 11.01 2.72 -9.22
C GLY A 163 11.82 1.77 -8.34
N ALA A 164 11.34 1.41 -7.14
CA ALA A 164 11.99 0.53 -6.17
C ALA A 164 12.01 -0.95 -6.61
N ILE A 165 12.49 -1.20 -7.83
CA ILE A 165 12.58 -2.53 -8.43
C ILE A 165 13.79 -3.27 -7.83
N PRO A 166 13.63 -4.53 -7.37
CA PRO A 166 14.73 -5.39 -6.91
C PRO A 166 15.91 -5.40 -7.87
N GLY A 167 17.13 -5.20 -7.34
CA GLY A 167 18.37 -5.16 -8.12
C GLY A 167 18.63 -3.83 -8.83
N VAL A 168 17.61 -3.01 -9.08
CA VAL A 168 17.74 -1.69 -9.72
C VAL A 168 17.90 -0.60 -8.68
N LEU A 169 16.82 -0.27 -7.95
CA LEU A 169 16.85 0.70 -6.85
C LEU A 169 16.67 0.05 -5.49
N ASP A 170 15.95 -1.08 -5.40
CA ASP A 170 15.93 -1.88 -4.18
C ASP A 170 17.22 -2.68 -4.10
N LYS A 171 18.08 -2.31 -3.14
CA LYS A 171 19.44 -2.82 -2.97
C LYS A 171 19.59 -3.78 -1.79
N SER A 172 18.48 -4.23 -1.19
CA SER A 172 18.55 -5.18 -0.08
C SER A 172 19.37 -6.43 -0.44
N CYS A 173 20.31 -6.79 0.42
CA CYS A 173 21.12 -8.00 0.23
C CYS A 173 20.31 -9.29 0.42
N LEU A 174 19.45 -9.33 1.46
CA LEU A 174 18.62 -10.49 1.80
C LEU A 174 17.12 -10.22 1.58
N GLY A 175 16.64 -9.06 2.02
CA GLY A 175 15.20 -8.76 2.09
C GLY A 175 14.45 -9.67 3.08
N HIS A 176 13.13 -9.55 3.14
CA HIS A 176 12.26 -10.44 3.91
C HIS A 176 10.86 -10.54 3.27
N PRO A 177 10.08 -11.59 3.57
CA PRO A 177 8.74 -11.79 2.99
C PRO A 177 7.75 -10.64 3.25
N GLY A 178 7.95 -9.83 4.30
CA GLY A 178 7.13 -8.63 4.54
C GLY A 178 7.18 -7.63 3.39
N LYS A 179 8.21 -7.66 2.53
CA LYS A 179 8.24 -6.85 1.31
C LYS A 179 7.09 -7.12 0.35
N TYR A 180 6.44 -8.28 0.39
CA TYR A 180 5.24 -8.54 -0.40
C TYR A 180 4.00 -7.84 0.17
N SER A 181 3.89 -7.77 1.49
CA SER A 181 2.79 -7.11 2.19
C SER A 181 3.16 -6.89 3.65
N TYR A 182 3.15 -5.62 4.10
CA TYR A 182 3.47 -5.27 5.48
C TYR A 182 2.49 -4.23 6.04
N CYS A 183 1.30 -4.69 6.41
CA CYS A 183 0.23 -3.85 6.94
C CYS A 183 -0.48 -4.58 8.08
N ILE A 184 -0.63 -3.90 9.21
CA ILE A 184 -1.33 -4.37 10.40
C ILE A 184 -2.17 -3.24 11.01
N ALA A 185 -3.08 -3.60 11.90
CA ALA A 185 -3.67 -2.64 12.82
C ALA A 185 -3.00 -2.75 14.20
N GLU A 186 -3.01 -1.66 14.95
CA GLU A 186 -2.77 -1.73 16.38
C GLU A 186 -3.98 -2.36 17.09
N ASP A 187 -3.73 -3.19 18.10
CA ASP A 187 -4.78 -3.73 18.96
C ASP A 187 -5.12 -2.72 20.06
N GLU A 188 -5.85 -1.65 19.72
CA GLU A 188 -6.20 -0.60 20.68
C GLU A 188 -7.08 -1.10 21.84
N GLU A 189 -7.84 -2.18 21.63
CA GLU A 189 -8.68 -2.79 22.67
C GLU A 189 -7.84 -3.60 23.68
N GLY A 190 -6.82 -4.31 23.19
CA GLY A 190 -5.87 -5.08 24.01
C GLY A 190 -4.65 -4.31 24.49
N ASN A 191 -4.40 -3.10 23.97
CA ASN A 191 -3.24 -2.27 24.31
C ASN A 191 -3.41 -1.62 25.70
N PRO A 192 -2.54 -1.91 26.68
CA PRO A 192 -2.58 -1.26 27.99
C PRO A 192 -1.99 0.17 27.99
N TRP A 193 -1.40 0.61 26.88
CA TRP A 193 -0.78 1.92 26.70
C TRP A 193 -1.65 2.85 25.84
N GLU A 194 -1.21 4.11 25.72
CA GLU A 194 -1.83 5.05 24.80
C GLU A 194 -1.66 4.56 23.35
N PRO A 195 -2.69 4.64 22.48
CA PRO A 195 -2.56 4.22 21.10
C PRO A 195 -1.42 4.95 20.39
N LEU A 196 -0.66 4.24 19.55
CA LEU A 196 0.50 4.76 18.82
C LEU A 196 0.19 6.03 18.03
N SER A 197 -1.01 6.12 17.46
CA SER A 197 -1.46 7.31 16.74
C SER A 197 -1.55 8.54 17.65
N VAL A 198 -2.03 8.37 18.87
CA VAL A 198 -2.16 9.44 19.87
C VAL A 198 -0.78 9.83 20.41
N GLU A 199 0.09 8.85 20.69
CA GLU A 199 1.48 9.13 21.06
C GLU A 199 2.23 9.93 19.97
N ARG A 200 1.84 9.75 18.71
CA ARG A 200 2.35 10.51 17.54
C ARG A 200 1.63 11.83 17.29
N GLY A 201 0.75 12.25 18.19
CA GLY A 201 0.10 13.56 18.17
C GLY A 201 -1.20 13.62 17.37
N MET A 202 -1.79 12.48 17.01
CA MET A 202 -3.13 12.46 16.41
C MET A 202 -4.22 12.54 17.48
N PRO A 203 -5.37 13.19 17.18
CA PRO A 203 -6.49 13.17 18.08
C PRO A 203 -6.94 11.73 18.40
N PRO A 204 -7.47 11.46 19.60
CA PRO A 204 -8.22 10.23 19.81
C PRO A 204 -9.40 10.19 18.83
N ASP A 205 -9.82 8.98 18.43
CA ASP A 205 -10.96 8.71 17.56
C ASP A 205 -10.81 9.06 16.05
N VAL A 206 -9.62 9.50 15.60
CA VAL A 206 -9.35 9.60 14.15
C VAL A 206 -8.63 8.37 13.62
N SER A 207 -8.89 8.01 12.37
CA SER A 207 -8.11 6.98 11.70
C SER A 207 -6.76 7.54 11.27
N ALA A 208 -5.70 6.80 11.57
CA ALA A 208 -4.34 7.20 11.24
C ALA A 208 -3.53 6.01 10.71
N VAL A 209 -2.45 6.32 9.98
CA VAL A 209 -1.49 5.33 9.51
C VAL A 209 -0.10 5.79 9.93
N THR A 210 0.57 5.00 10.75
CA THR A 210 2.00 5.15 11.00
C THR A 210 2.76 4.32 9.98
N VAL A 211 3.76 4.92 9.33
CA VAL A 211 4.69 4.21 8.46
C VAL A 211 6.04 4.06 9.14
N PHE A 212 6.48 2.82 9.29
CA PHE A 212 7.72 2.46 9.96
C PHE A 212 8.65 1.68 9.01
N ALA A 213 9.95 1.96 9.03
CA ALA A 213 10.93 1.20 8.27
C ALA A 213 11.30 -0.09 9.01
N GLY A 214 10.50 -1.15 8.84
CA GLY A 214 10.62 -2.39 9.61
C GLY A 214 11.48 -3.45 8.93
N GLU A 215 12.28 -4.17 9.73
CA GLU A 215 12.94 -5.42 9.33
C GLU A 215 11.98 -6.62 9.45
N ALA A 216 12.47 -7.83 9.17
CA ALA A 216 11.69 -9.04 9.41
C ALA A 216 11.32 -9.17 10.90
N PRO A 217 10.07 -9.58 11.23
CA PRO A 217 9.74 -9.92 12.61
C PRO A 217 10.65 -11.02 13.15
N HIS A 218 11.16 -10.84 14.37
CA HIS A 218 11.88 -11.87 15.10
C HIS A 218 10.96 -12.53 16.11
N TYR A 219 10.81 -13.85 16.03
CA TYR A 219 10.04 -14.61 17.00
C TYR A 219 10.81 -14.69 18.31
N VAL A 220 10.25 -14.08 19.36
CA VAL A 220 10.72 -14.24 20.73
C VAL A 220 9.66 -15.02 21.50
N ILE A 221 9.94 -16.29 21.76
CA ILE A 221 9.07 -17.14 22.59
C ILE A 221 9.55 -17.09 24.04
N SER A 222 8.64 -16.75 24.96
CA SER A 222 8.88 -17.02 26.38
C SER A 222 8.70 -18.52 26.62
N GLN A 223 9.67 -19.17 27.27
CA GLN A 223 9.57 -20.59 27.64
C GLN A 223 8.53 -20.85 28.74
N LEU A 224 7.97 -19.80 29.34
CA LEU A 224 6.90 -19.88 30.31
C LEU A 224 5.59 -19.55 29.59
N GLY A 225 4.96 -20.59 29.03
CA GLY A 225 3.59 -20.51 28.54
C GLY A 225 2.63 -20.41 29.74
N GLY A 226 1.85 -19.34 29.79
CA GLY A 226 0.69 -19.19 30.67
C GLY A 226 -0.57 -19.20 29.83
#